data_AF-A0A8S2FZ45-F1
#
_entry.id   AF-A0A8S2FZ45-F1
#
_cell.length_a   1.000
_cell.length_b   1.000
_cell.length_c   1.000
_cell.angle_alpha   90.00
_cell.angle_beta   90.00
_cell.angle_gamma   90.00
#
_symmetry.space_group_name_H-M   'P 1'
#
loop_
_entity.id
_entity.type
_entity.pdbx_description
1 polymer ?
#
loop_
_entity_poly.entity_id
_entity_poly.type
_entity_poly.pdbx_seq_one_letter_code
_entity_poly.pdbx_strand_id
1 'polypeptide(L)'
;MCQRRTLAVEFFGKNEIYCGLININFEEMIEYQSDRSVPVRRKLINHAFPNTWDMDNNNGSKRIPLTSTSKEYFQVLKQFDDANMKGKYTQIITIERIQNERWFLQYSAHRDEFKQRFNDNSYERSLFHGCRDVTVNSIINENFNRAYAGVNGRL
;
A
#
# COMPACT_ATOMS: atom_id res chain seq x y z
N MET A 1 -19.44 0.95 -19.81
CA MET A 1 -19.01 0.54 -18.47
C MET A 1 -17.53 0.16 -18.53
N CYS A 2 -16.63 1.06 -18.15
CA CYS A 2 -15.18 0.82 -18.17
C CYS A 2 -14.72 0.49 -16.74
N GLN A 3 -14.53 -0.80 -16.45
CA GLN A 3 -13.92 -1.23 -15.20
C GLN A 3 -12.43 -0.87 -15.24
N ARG A 4 -12.03 0.19 -14.53
CA ARG A 4 -10.63 0.51 -14.28
C ARG A 4 -10.03 -0.57 -13.37
N ARG A 5 -9.40 -1.58 -13.97
CA ARG A 5 -8.61 -2.60 -13.26
C ARG A 5 -7.24 -2.01 -12.95
N THR A 6 -6.88 -1.99 -11.68
CA THR A 6 -5.52 -1.64 -11.23
C THR A 6 -4.56 -2.72 -11.69
N LEU A 7 -3.56 -2.35 -12.49
CA LEU A 7 -2.51 -3.24 -12.96
C LEU A 7 -1.24 -2.95 -12.15
N ALA A 8 -0.72 -3.96 -11.46
CA ALA A 8 0.66 -3.94 -10.97
C ALA A 8 1.55 -4.53 -12.07
N VAL A 9 2.64 -3.84 -12.38
CA VAL A 9 3.67 -4.28 -13.33
C VAL A 9 4.84 -4.79 -12.50
N GLU A 10 5.11 -6.10 -12.55
CA GLU A 10 6.30 -6.70 -11.93
C GLU A 10 7.50 -6.47 -12.88
N PHE A 11 8.55 -5.81 -12.40
CA PHE A 11 9.81 -5.64 -13.13
C PHE A 11 10.81 -6.70 -12.64
N PHE A 12 11.16 -7.66 -13.50
CA PHE A 12 12.24 -8.61 -13.25
C PHE A 12 13.55 -8.04 -13.81
N GLY A 13 14.38 -7.42 -12.97
CA GLY A 13 15.68 -6.90 -13.41
C GLY A 13 16.56 -6.46 -12.25
N LYS A 14 17.83 -6.88 -12.28
CA LYS A 14 18.87 -6.61 -11.28
C LYS A 14 19.09 -5.09 -11.08
N ASN A 15 19.49 -4.74 -9.86
CA ASN A 15 19.87 -3.39 -9.41
C ASN A 15 20.92 -2.71 -10.31
N GLU A 16 20.50 -1.95 -11.33
CA GLU A 16 21.28 -0.85 -11.91
C GLU A 16 20.31 0.28 -12.32
N ILE A 17 20.48 1.46 -11.73
CA ILE A 17 19.66 2.65 -12.05
C ILE A 17 20.18 3.24 -13.35
N TYR A 18 19.60 2.85 -14.49
CA TYR A 18 19.72 3.62 -15.73
C TYR A 18 18.54 4.59 -15.83
N CYS A 19 18.84 5.90 -15.78
CA CYS A 19 17.89 6.95 -16.15
C CYS A 19 17.64 6.89 -17.67
N GLY A 20 16.81 5.94 -18.12
CA GLY A 20 16.22 5.89 -19.44
C GLY A 20 14.71 5.96 -19.32
N LEU A 21 14.04 6.63 -20.27
CA LEU A 21 12.57 6.60 -20.36
C LEU A 21 12.15 5.15 -20.70
N ILE A 22 11.58 4.45 -19.72
CA ILE A 22 10.99 3.13 -19.91
C ILE A 22 9.67 3.30 -20.65
N ASN A 23 9.49 2.62 -21.79
CA ASN A 23 8.23 2.60 -22.54
C ASN A 23 7.71 1.18 -22.64
N ILE A 24 6.45 0.95 -22.29
CA ILE A 24 5.81 -0.36 -22.35
C ILE A 24 4.79 -0.34 -23.49
N ASN A 25 5.03 -1.15 -24.52
CA ASN A 25 4.00 -1.45 -25.52
C ASN A 25 3.01 -2.45 -24.91
N PHE A 26 1.80 -2.00 -24.63
CA PHE A 26 0.75 -2.81 -24.00
C PHE A 26 0.05 -3.80 -24.94
N GLU A 27 0.18 -3.62 -26.25
CA GLU A 27 -0.35 -4.53 -27.27
C GLU A 27 0.60 -5.73 -27.44
N GLU A 28 1.89 -5.43 -27.61
CA GLU A 28 2.94 -6.44 -27.78
C GLU A 28 3.41 -7.03 -26.45
N MET A 29 3.10 -6.35 -25.34
CA MET A 29 3.57 -6.70 -24.00
C MET A 29 5.10 -6.73 -23.92
N ILE A 30 5.74 -5.68 -24.42
CA ILE A 30 7.21 -5.52 -24.43
C ILE A 30 7.57 -4.20 -23.78
N GLU A 31 8.53 -4.24 -22.84
CA GLU A 31 9.20 -3.08 -22.29
C GLU A 31 10.42 -2.75 -23.14
N TYR A 32 10.53 -1.50 -23.56
CA TYR A 32 11.68 -0.96 -24.26
C TYR A 32 12.44 -0.03 -23.32
N GLN A 33 13.74 -0.28 -23.20
CA GLN A 33 14.68 0.59 -22.49
C GLN A 33 15.89 0.81 -23.39
N SER A 34 15.96 1.97 -24.01
CA SER A 34 17.01 2.35 -24.98
C SER A 34 17.20 1.29 -26.09
N ASP A 35 18.23 0.44 -25.99
CA ASP A 35 18.61 -0.60 -26.95
C ASP A 35 18.12 -2.01 -26.56
N ARG A 36 17.44 -2.15 -25.42
CA ARG A 36 16.98 -3.44 -24.89
C ARG A 36 15.46 -3.54 -24.92
N SER A 37 14.99 -4.76 -25.15
CA SER A 37 13.58 -5.12 -25.04
C SER A 37 13.40 -6.31 -24.11
N VAL A 38 12.45 -6.22 -23.19
CA VAL A 38 12.12 -7.29 -22.24
C VAL A 38 10.64 -7.67 -22.39
N PRO A 39 10.29 -8.95 -22.57
CA PRO A 39 8.90 -9.35 -22.61
C PRO A 39 8.25 -9.17 -21.22
N VAL A 40 7.13 -8.48 -21.20
CA VAL A 40 6.32 -8.23 -20.01
C VAL A 40 5.15 -9.21 -20.00
N ARG A 41 4.72 -9.67 -18.83
CA ARG A 41 3.53 -10.51 -18.71
C ARG A 41 2.54 -9.89 -17.74
N ARG A 42 1.27 -9.84 -18.14
CA ARG A 42 0.18 -9.50 -17.22
C ARG A 42 -0.10 -10.72 -16.34
N LYS A 43 0.03 -10.55 -15.04
CA LYS A 43 -0.41 -11.53 -14.06
C LYS A 43 -1.72 -11.04 -13.44
N LEU A 44 -2.75 -11.87 -13.50
CA LEU A 44 -3.96 -11.59 -12.73
C LEU A 44 -3.64 -11.80 -11.26
N ILE A 45 -3.81 -10.73 -10.49
CA ILE A 45 -3.59 -10.76 -9.06
C ILE A 45 -4.90 -11.17 -8.41
N ASN A 46 -5.02 -12.45 -8.07
CA ASN A 46 -6.16 -12.99 -7.36
C ASN A 46 -5.82 -13.08 -5.86
N HIS A 47 -5.93 -11.95 -5.15
CA HIS A 47 -5.80 -11.93 -3.71
C HIS A 47 -7.17 -11.94 -3.05
N ALA A 48 -7.35 -12.88 -2.11
CA ALA A 48 -8.46 -12.82 -1.19
C ALA A 48 -8.31 -11.59 -0.29
N PHE A 49 -9.33 -10.75 -0.25
CA PHE A 49 -9.43 -9.68 0.75
C PHE A 49 -9.65 -10.29 2.15
N PRO A 50 -9.27 -9.58 3.22
CA PRO A 50 -9.58 -10.03 4.57
C PRO A 50 -11.08 -10.24 4.74
N ASN A 51 -11.48 -11.33 5.42
CA ASN A 51 -12.89 -11.63 5.68
C ASN A 51 -13.60 -10.58 6.54
N THR A 52 -12.85 -9.74 7.24
CA THR A 52 -13.34 -8.60 8.02
C THR A 52 -13.68 -7.40 7.14
N TRP A 53 -13.37 -7.43 5.85
CA TRP A 53 -13.64 -6.33 4.94
C TRP A 53 -15.08 -6.34 4.45
N ASP A 54 -15.68 -5.16 4.49
CA ASP A 54 -16.99 -4.92 3.89
C ASP A 54 -16.85 -4.73 2.38
N MET A 55 -17.06 -5.83 1.65
CA MET A 55 -16.96 -5.94 0.19
C MET A 55 -18.31 -5.61 -0.48
N ASP A 56 -18.83 -4.40 -0.29
CA ASP A 56 -19.91 -3.89 -1.14
C ASP A 56 -19.39 -3.52 -2.55
N ASN A 57 -20.31 -3.27 -3.49
CA ASN A 57 -19.97 -2.96 -4.89
C ASN A 57 -19.43 -1.52 -5.11
N ASN A 58 -19.02 -0.80 -4.07
CA ASN A 58 -18.55 0.57 -4.20
C ASN A 58 -17.02 0.62 -4.38
N ASN A 59 -16.57 1.01 -5.57
CA ASN A 59 -15.15 1.04 -5.98
C ASN A 59 -14.27 2.10 -5.27
N GLY A 60 -14.68 2.63 -4.11
CA GLY A 60 -14.00 3.70 -3.37
C GLY A 60 -13.26 3.22 -2.12
N SER A 61 -12.42 4.08 -1.55
CA SER A 61 -11.87 3.85 -0.22
C SER A 61 -12.95 4.05 0.84
N LYS A 62 -12.99 3.17 1.86
CA LYS A 62 -13.88 3.29 3.01
C LYS A 62 -13.09 3.49 4.29
N ARG A 63 -13.68 4.25 5.22
CA ARG A 63 -13.23 4.39 6.60
C ARG A 63 -14.27 3.68 7.47
N ILE A 64 -13.88 2.61 8.13
CA ILE A 64 -14.76 1.81 8.99
C ILE A 64 -14.36 2.09 10.44
N PRO A 65 -15.16 2.85 11.21
CA PRO A 65 -14.89 3.06 12.62
C PRO A 65 -14.89 1.74 13.38
N LEU A 66 -13.83 1.50 14.15
CA LEU A 66 -13.74 0.35 15.04
C LEU A 66 -14.44 0.67 16.36
N THR A 67 -15.25 -0.26 16.84
CA THR A 67 -15.85 -0.11 18.17
C THR A 67 -14.77 -0.31 19.24
N SER A 68 -14.85 0.46 20.33
CA SER A 68 -13.91 0.37 21.46
C SER A 68 -13.96 -0.97 22.19
N THR A 69 -14.95 -1.81 21.89
CA THR A 69 -15.12 -3.18 22.41
C THR A 69 -14.54 -4.25 21.47
N SER A 70 -14.17 -3.88 20.24
CA SER A 70 -13.68 -4.84 19.25
C SER A 70 -12.26 -5.31 19.57
N LYS A 71 -11.96 -6.57 19.25
CA LYS A 71 -10.62 -7.14 19.39
C LYS A 71 -9.57 -6.35 18.59
N GLU A 72 -9.93 -5.92 17.38
CA GLU A 72 -9.05 -5.15 16.50
C GLU A 72 -8.69 -3.79 17.11
N TYR A 73 -9.67 -3.08 17.69
CA TYR A 73 -9.41 -1.81 18.40
C TYR A 73 -8.36 -1.98 19.49
N PHE A 74 -8.51 -2.99 20.36
CA PHE A 74 -7.55 -3.24 21.43
C PHE A 74 -6.17 -3.63 20.90
N GLN A 75 -6.10 -4.39 19.81
CA GLN A 75 -4.83 -4.76 19.18
C GLN A 75 -4.08 -3.55 18.62
N VAL A 76 -4.77 -2.67 17.89
CA VAL A 76 -4.17 -1.44 17.34
C VAL A 76 -3.73 -0.52 18.46
N LEU A 77 -4.56 -0.32 19.49
CA LEU A 77 -4.23 0.50 20.65
C LEU A 77 -3.00 -0.03 21.38
N LYS A 78 -2.92 -1.34 21.60
CA LYS A 78 -1.74 -1.97 22.22
C LYS A 78 -0.49 -1.74 21.38
N GLN A 79 -0.55 -1.94 20.06
CA GLN A 79 0.60 -1.70 19.18
C GLN A 79 1.05 -0.23 19.22
N PHE A 80 0.11 0.69 19.28
CA PHE A 80 0.40 2.13 19.38
C PHE A 80 1.10 2.46 20.71
N ASP A 81 0.55 1.97 21.82
CA ASP A 81 1.14 2.14 23.15
C ASP A 81 2.54 1.51 23.24
N ASP A 82 2.71 0.28 22.72
CA ASP A 82 3.99 -0.43 22.64
C ASP A 82 5.03 0.33 21.79
N ALA A 83 4.59 1.11 20.81
CA ALA A 83 5.44 2.01 20.02
C ALA A 83 5.76 3.34 20.74
N ASN A 84 5.85 3.29 22.07
CA ASN A 84 6.18 4.42 22.94
C ASN A 84 5.17 5.58 22.89
N MET A 85 3.90 5.31 22.59
CA MET A 85 2.85 6.33 22.66
C MET A 85 2.05 6.33 23.95
N LYS A 86 2.21 5.30 24.78
CA LYS A 86 1.55 5.23 26.08
C LYS A 86 1.88 6.46 26.93
N GLY A 87 0.85 7.18 27.38
CA GLY A 87 0.98 8.42 28.17
C GLY A 87 1.37 9.67 27.37
N LYS A 88 1.51 9.58 26.03
CA LYS A 88 1.78 10.73 25.15
C LYS A 88 0.53 11.31 24.48
N TYR A 89 -0.62 10.72 24.73
CA TYR A 89 -1.93 11.22 24.30
C TYR A 89 -2.88 11.26 25.49
N THR A 90 -3.87 12.16 25.44
CA THR A 90 -4.90 12.29 26.48
C THR A 90 -6.07 11.35 26.25
N GLN A 91 -6.53 11.25 25.00
CA GLN A 91 -7.63 10.39 24.60
C GLN A 91 -7.53 9.96 23.14
N ILE A 92 -8.00 8.75 22.83
CA ILE A 92 -8.23 8.31 21.46
C ILE A 92 -9.68 8.65 21.11
N ILE A 93 -9.89 9.51 20.11
CA ILE A 93 -11.22 9.93 19.67
C ILE A 93 -11.87 8.82 18.83
N THR A 94 -11.14 8.32 17.84
CA THR A 94 -11.59 7.27 16.93
C THR A 94 -10.40 6.45 16.42
N ILE A 95 -10.63 5.17 16.16
CA ILE A 95 -9.76 4.34 15.32
C ILE A 95 -10.59 3.85 14.15
N GLU A 96 -10.09 4.01 12.93
CA GLU A 96 -10.81 3.62 11.73
C GLU A 96 -9.94 2.67 10.90
N ARG A 97 -10.54 1.57 10.45
CA ARG A 97 -9.94 0.68 9.46
C ARG A 97 -10.16 1.27 8.07
N ILE A 98 -9.07 1.45 7.34
CA ILE A 98 -9.10 1.89 5.95
C ILE A 98 -9.24 0.67 5.04
N GLN A 99 -10.28 0.65 4.22
CA GLN A 99 -10.49 -0.40 3.21
C GLN A 99 -10.36 0.25 1.84
N ASN A 100 -9.27 -0.04 1.13
CA ASN A 100 -9.07 0.38 -0.24
C ASN A 100 -8.57 -0.82 -1.04
N GLU A 101 -9.46 -1.42 -1.82
CA GLU A 101 -9.19 -2.65 -2.59
C GLU A 101 -8.02 -2.47 -3.55
N ARG A 102 -8.00 -1.34 -4.27
CA ARG A 102 -6.94 -1.02 -5.24
C ARG A 102 -5.57 -1.03 -4.58
N TRP A 103 -5.43 -0.35 -3.43
CA TRP A 103 -4.15 -0.28 -2.73
C TRP A 103 -3.80 -1.59 -2.04
N PHE A 104 -4.78 -2.34 -1.52
CA PHE A 104 -4.54 -3.66 -0.94
C PHE A 104 -4.02 -4.66 -1.97
N LEU A 105 -4.59 -4.67 -3.18
CA LEU A 105 -4.11 -5.53 -4.27
C LEU A 105 -2.69 -5.16 -4.68
N GLN A 106 -2.40 -3.86 -4.84
CA GLN A 106 -1.05 -3.40 -5.16
C GLN A 106 -0.05 -3.75 -4.06
N TYR A 107 -0.41 -3.55 -2.79
CA TYR A 107 0.43 -3.91 -1.65
C TYR A 107 0.68 -5.43 -1.60
N SER A 108 -0.37 -6.25 -1.75
CA SER A 108 -0.26 -7.72 -1.66
C SER A 108 0.63 -8.29 -2.78
N ALA A 109 0.54 -7.72 -3.98
CA ALA A 109 1.42 -8.04 -5.09
C ALA A 109 2.91 -7.86 -4.73
N HIS A 110 3.26 -6.65 -4.26
CA HIS A 110 4.64 -6.36 -3.87
C HIS A 110 5.08 -7.20 -2.68
N ARG A 111 4.21 -7.38 -1.67
CA ARG A 111 4.51 -8.23 -0.50
C ARG A 111 4.88 -9.65 -0.94
N ASP A 112 4.13 -10.24 -1.86
CA ASP A 112 4.38 -11.60 -2.35
C ASP A 112 5.68 -11.70 -3.18
N GLU A 113 6.04 -10.65 -3.91
CA GLU A 113 7.35 -10.53 -4.57
C GLU A 113 8.49 -10.46 -3.52
N PHE A 114 8.34 -9.61 -2.50
CA PHE A 114 9.30 -9.52 -1.40
C PHE A 114 9.43 -10.85 -0.66
N LYS A 115 8.33 -11.51 -0.35
CA LYS A 115 8.34 -12.83 0.31
C LYS A 115 9.11 -13.90 -0.49
N GLN A 116 9.14 -13.82 -1.82
CA GLN A 116 9.95 -14.72 -2.64
C GLN A 116 11.44 -14.38 -2.63
N ARG A 117 11.79 -13.10 -2.43
CA ARG A 117 13.17 -12.63 -2.38
C ARG A 117 13.83 -12.84 -1.02
N PHE A 118 13.06 -12.82 0.06
CA PHE A 118 13.56 -12.91 1.43
C PHE A 118 13.23 -14.27 2.03
N ASN A 119 14.23 -14.94 2.61
CA ASN A 119 14.08 -16.27 3.23
C ASN A 119 13.52 -16.22 4.67
N ASP A 120 13.13 -15.04 5.14
CA ASP A 120 12.57 -14.80 6.47
C ASP A 120 11.33 -13.91 6.39
N ASN A 121 10.76 -13.54 7.55
CA ASN A 121 9.59 -12.66 7.64
C ASN A 121 9.96 -11.18 7.87
N SER A 122 11.20 -10.77 7.61
CA SER A 122 11.66 -9.40 7.91
C SER A 122 11.16 -8.34 6.93
N TYR A 123 10.59 -8.77 5.80
CA TYR A 123 10.13 -7.92 4.70
C TYR A 123 8.90 -7.07 5.03
N GLU A 124 8.19 -7.36 6.12
CA GLU A 124 6.98 -6.64 6.50
C GLU A 124 7.02 -6.21 7.98
N ARG A 125 6.65 -4.95 8.22
CA ARG A 125 6.57 -4.38 9.56
C ARG A 125 5.38 -3.43 9.65
N SER A 126 4.67 -3.49 10.76
CA SER A 126 3.67 -2.48 11.12
C SER A 126 4.36 -1.26 11.71
N LEU A 127 4.20 -0.11 11.08
CA LEU A 127 4.80 1.17 11.49
C LEU A 127 3.71 2.25 11.62
N PHE A 128 4.00 3.29 12.39
CA PHE A 128 3.13 4.46 12.54
C PHE A 128 3.61 5.62 11.68
N HIS A 129 2.69 6.30 11.01
CA HIS A 129 2.97 7.49 10.21
C HIS A 129 2.12 8.67 10.68
N GLY A 130 2.76 9.68 11.28
CA GLY A 130 2.10 10.94 11.62
C GLY A 130 2.00 11.84 10.39
N CYS A 131 0.81 12.35 10.10
CA CYS A 131 0.58 13.28 8.99
C CYS A 131 -0.36 14.42 9.41
N ARG A 132 -0.45 15.46 8.56
CA ARG A 132 -1.38 16.57 8.78
C ARG A 132 -2.79 16.15 8.38
N ASP A 133 -3.80 16.72 9.01
CA ASP A 133 -5.21 16.44 8.71
C ASP A 133 -5.53 16.56 7.21
N VAL A 134 -5.08 17.65 6.59
CA VAL A 134 -5.26 17.92 5.14
C VAL A 134 -4.67 16.84 4.22
N THR A 135 -3.70 16.05 4.70
CA THR A 135 -3.04 15.00 3.92
C THR A 135 -3.66 13.62 4.10
N VAL A 136 -4.48 13.41 5.13
CA VAL A 136 -5.07 12.09 5.46
C VAL A 136 -5.88 11.55 4.28
N ASN A 137 -6.76 12.37 3.72
CA ASN A 137 -7.61 11.96 2.61
C ASN A 137 -6.82 11.68 1.32
N SER A 138 -5.74 12.44 1.05
CA SER A 138 -4.86 12.15 -0.09
C SER A 138 -4.14 10.81 0.12
N ILE A 139 -3.60 10.53 1.31
CA ILE A 139 -2.95 9.22 1.59
C ILE A 139 -3.93 8.06 1.40
N ILE A 140 -5.16 8.17 1.90
CA ILE A 140 -6.18 7.11 1.80
C ILE A 140 -6.59 6.85 0.34
N ASN A 141 -6.76 7.92 -0.45
CA ASN A 141 -7.29 7.84 -1.81
C ASN A 141 -6.20 7.62 -2.87
N GLU A 142 -5.03 8.23 -2.70
CA GLU A 142 -3.96 8.34 -3.71
C GLU A 142 -2.71 7.53 -3.34
N ASN A 143 -2.70 6.90 -2.15
CA ASN A 143 -1.57 6.19 -1.57
C ASN A 143 -0.43 7.13 -1.13
N PHE A 144 0.59 6.58 -0.47
CA PHE A 144 1.78 7.34 -0.09
C PHE A 144 2.56 7.81 -1.32
N ASN A 145 2.83 9.11 -1.39
CA ASN A 145 3.62 9.71 -2.47
C ASN A 145 4.85 10.43 -1.92
N ARG A 146 6.03 9.99 -2.34
CA ARG A 146 7.33 10.54 -1.93
C ARG A 146 7.52 12.01 -2.31
N ALA A 147 6.81 12.51 -3.33
CA ALA A 147 6.86 13.92 -3.72
C ALA A 147 6.34 14.86 -2.62
N TYR A 148 5.57 14.35 -1.66
CA TYR A 148 5.08 15.09 -0.51
C TYR A 148 5.94 14.89 0.76
N ALA A 149 7.06 14.15 0.67
CA ALA A 149 8.00 14.00 1.77
C ALA A 149 8.81 15.29 2.00
N GLY A 150 9.39 15.45 3.20
CA GLY A 150 10.33 16.55 3.51
C GLY A 150 9.74 17.71 4.33
N VAL A 151 8.43 17.78 4.52
CA VAL A 151 7.81 18.81 5.39
C VAL A 151 8.18 18.61 6.86
N ASN A 152 8.39 17.35 7.29
CA ASN A 152 8.68 16.98 8.68
C ASN A 152 10.12 16.42 8.87
N GLY A 153 10.91 16.34 7.80
CA GLY A 153 12.31 15.89 7.86
C GLY A 153 13.23 17.09 7.87
N ARG A 154 13.55 17.62 9.06
CA ARG A 154 14.75 18.46 9.23
C ARG A 154 15.91 17.53 9.55
N LEU A 155 16.97 17.62 8.75
CA LEU A 155 18.30 17.10 9.10
C LEU A 155 18.87 17.92 10.26
#